data_AF-A0A7X7J1G0-F1
#
_entry.id   AF-A0A7X7J1G0-F1
#
_cell.length_a   1.000
_cell.length_b   1.000
_cell.length_c   1.000
_cell.angle_alpha   90.00
_cell.angle_beta   90.00
_cell.angle_gamma   90.00
#
_symmetry.space_group_name_H-M   'P 1'
#
loop_
_entity.id
_entity.type
_entity.pdbx_description
1 polymer ?
#
loop_
_entity_poly.entity_id
_entity_poly.type
_entity_poly.pdbx_seq_one_letter_code
_entity_poly.pdbx_strand_id
1 'polypeptide(L)'
;MNQHARRSVIKGFAAPFLVAALTCAPWPAAAQTSPPSTVDQDAVWSGVIEIKGEVCIRDASVRVEPGSTIRFVGGGGSGGASIRFGGSLTGRRLSSRSRLTLAGTAERPITVESPANHAPGFISGDLESGCALVAQHAVFRRMGSAVSGRRGTPAVFLMLNSPDSDLWLSHCRFTDCGRIHAEFIGGAATAEIDGCTFIRTVGDTTIEFLGTGEGLRVISENLADAAFCIECPQTLMKNNVLVGEWASINVPARDARGIAVTGNYVHCATDRDEGRYALRCAAAEAVVADNVLLGGTYVIEQSPRTVTGNVLVGEAALQPSATPGTVAAVKLTTTHYLLSKPAPRARITDNLFLGPAYAAISAGRESPQTHIEHNLFDGWSAARRAIHFNLLIPASRDEPLAARITGNVFARYRSAPIVDAARHIGTVAQAGLNVFTEVPDTLYETSDIRKTAPGDLTLRTLADLRLQAPVATRSALSAEAQLLQRQLTVAKVREMWFDAYRPLQGSPLIGSQPAGPRPASSPE
;
A
#
# COMPACT_ATOMS: atom_id res chain seq x y z
N MET A 1 22.39 24.30 13.14
CA MET A 1 23.52 24.05 12.22
C MET A 1 24.13 22.70 12.60
N ASN A 2 23.81 21.66 11.82
CA ASN A 2 24.51 20.38 11.69
C ASN A 2 23.73 19.57 10.66
N GLN A 3 23.85 20.01 9.41
CA GLN A 3 23.62 19.17 8.25
C GLN A 3 24.66 18.06 8.31
N HIS A 4 24.28 16.84 8.70
CA HIS A 4 24.94 15.58 8.34
C HIS A 4 24.36 14.42 9.16
N ALA A 5 23.20 13.89 8.74
CA ALA A 5 22.78 12.51 9.06
C ALA A 5 21.61 12.01 8.19
N ARG A 6 21.41 12.54 6.97
CA ARG A 6 20.57 11.87 5.96
C ARG A 6 21.42 10.82 5.23
N ARG A 7 21.81 9.76 5.94
CA ARG A 7 22.36 8.57 5.30
C ARG A 7 21.19 7.69 4.86
N SER A 8 20.75 7.97 3.63
CA SER A 8 19.99 7.08 2.77
C SER A 8 20.41 5.62 2.96
N VAL A 9 19.53 4.81 3.56
CA VAL A 9 19.67 3.34 3.65
C VAL A 9 19.21 2.66 2.35
N ILE A 10 18.79 3.43 1.34
CA ILE A 10 18.48 2.91 0.00
C ILE A 10 19.59 3.39 -0.95
N LYS A 11 20.82 2.90 -0.73
CA LYS A 11 21.85 2.93 -1.78
C LYS A 11 21.67 1.69 -2.64
N GLY A 12 21.26 1.90 -3.90
CA GLY A 12 21.33 0.87 -4.94
C GLY A 12 19.99 0.38 -5.49
N PHE A 13 19.08 1.28 -5.88
CA PHE A 13 18.03 0.94 -6.84
C PHE A 13 17.96 2.02 -7.91
N ALA A 14 19.06 2.17 -8.65
CA ALA A 14 18.94 2.50 -10.06
C ALA A 14 18.72 1.15 -10.76
N ALA A 15 17.53 0.93 -11.30
CA ALA A 15 17.27 -0.18 -12.20
C ALA A 15 17.46 0.33 -13.63
N PRO A 16 18.64 0.14 -14.28
CA PRO A 16 18.72 0.13 -15.72
C PRO A 16 18.65 -1.33 -16.16
N PHE A 17 17.45 -1.90 -16.30
CA PHE A 17 17.28 -3.22 -16.91
C PHE A 17 16.08 -3.16 -17.86
N LEU A 18 16.33 -2.67 -19.07
CA LEU A 18 16.54 -3.46 -20.31
C LEU A 18 15.22 -3.86 -20.97
N VAL A 19 14.76 -2.94 -21.83
CA VAL A 19 13.79 -3.07 -22.94
C VAL A 19 14.21 -4.14 -24.00
N ALA A 20 15.05 -5.11 -23.63
CA ALA A 20 15.63 -6.09 -24.55
C ALA A 20 14.78 -7.36 -24.78
N ALA A 21 13.50 -7.37 -24.38
CA ALA A 21 12.61 -8.50 -24.69
C ALA A 21 11.91 -8.38 -26.06
N LEU A 22 12.13 -7.29 -26.81
CA LEU A 22 11.52 -7.04 -28.13
C LEU A 22 12.51 -7.25 -29.30
N THR A 23 13.43 -8.22 -29.23
CA THR A 23 14.31 -8.51 -30.38
C THR A 23 13.55 -9.23 -31.49
N CYS A 24 13.51 -8.61 -32.67
CA CYS A 24 12.99 -9.13 -33.93
C CYS A 24 13.83 -10.32 -34.44
N ALA A 25 13.52 -11.54 -33.98
CA ALA A 25 13.87 -12.72 -34.76
C ALA A 25 12.88 -12.87 -35.93
N PRO A 26 13.32 -13.27 -37.14
CA PRO A 26 12.42 -13.54 -38.25
C PRO A 26 11.61 -14.82 -37.95
N TRP A 27 10.29 -14.69 -37.83
CA TRP A 27 9.37 -15.78 -37.49
C TRP A 27 8.53 -16.21 -38.71
N PRO A 28 8.28 -17.52 -38.91
CA PRO A 28 7.53 -18.02 -40.06
C PRO A 28 6.00 -18.03 -39.86
N ALA A 29 5.32 -17.82 -41.00
CA ALA A 29 4.01 -18.30 -41.45
C ALA A 29 2.70 -17.88 -40.72
N ALA A 30 1.89 -17.10 -41.46
CA ALA A 30 0.44 -16.87 -41.38
C ALA A 30 -0.17 -16.64 -39.98
N ALA A 31 -0.57 -15.40 -39.72
CA ALA A 31 -1.23 -15.05 -38.46
C ALA A 31 -2.55 -15.81 -38.27
N GLN A 32 -2.76 -16.35 -37.07
CA GLN A 32 -3.90 -17.20 -36.74
C GLN A 32 -5.03 -16.41 -36.06
N THR A 33 -6.28 -16.72 -36.42
CA THR A 33 -7.51 -16.17 -35.79
C THR A 33 -8.31 -17.23 -35.01
N SER A 34 -7.98 -18.51 -35.19
CA SER A 34 -8.63 -19.65 -34.51
C SER A 34 -7.53 -20.61 -34.07
N PRO A 35 -6.97 -20.44 -32.86
CA PRO A 35 -5.85 -21.25 -32.42
C PRO A 35 -6.30 -22.69 -32.17
N PRO A 36 -5.41 -23.68 -32.38
CA PRO A 36 -5.66 -25.05 -31.95
C PRO A 36 -5.80 -25.14 -30.43
N SER A 37 -6.41 -26.21 -29.92
CA SER A 37 -6.52 -26.47 -28.47
C SER A 37 -5.16 -26.68 -27.80
N THR A 38 -4.12 -27.01 -28.56
CA THR A 38 -2.73 -27.09 -28.09
C THR A 38 -1.82 -26.38 -29.09
N VAL A 39 -1.01 -25.46 -28.58
CA VAL A 39 0.03 -24.73 -29.32
C VAL A 39 1.37 -25.22 -28.83
N ASP A 40 2.06 -25.98 -29.68
CA ASP A 40 3.35 -26.63 -29.41
C ASP A 40 4.50 -26.14 -30.32
N GLN A 41 4.22 -25.10 -31.12
CA GLN A 41 5.19 -24.37 -31.93
C GLN A 41 4.96 -22.87 -31.76
N ASP A 42 6.03 -22.07 -31.92
CA ASP A 42 5.95 -20.61 -31.89
C ASP A 42 4.89 -20.11 -32.89
N ALA A 43 4.04 -19.19 -32.45
CA ALA A 43 2.89 -18.75 -33.22
C ALA A 43 2.67 -17.24 -33.13
N VAL A 44 2.14 -16.67 -34.21
CA VAL A 44 1.67 -15.28 -34.26
C VAL A 44 0.15 -15.27 -34.37
N TRP A 45 -0.49 -14.53 -33.48
CA TRP A 45 -1.93 -14.31 -33.45
C TRP A 45 -2.23 -12.88 -33.87
N SER A 46 -3.19 -12.68 -34.78
CA SER A 46 -3.59 -11.35 -35.25
C SER A 46 -5.09 -11.26 -35.51
N GLY A 47 -5.62 -10.03 -35.54
CA GLY A 47 -7.02 -9.79 -35.84
C GLY A 47 -7.92 -10.16 -34.67
N VAL A 48 -9.04 -10.86 -34.93
CA VAL A 48 -9.94 -11.36 -33.88
C VAL A 48 -9.66 -12.83 -33.66
N ILE A 49 -9.15 -13.15 -32.47
CA ILE A 49 -8.76 -14.50 -32.04
C ILE A 49 -9.84 -15.07 -31.13
N GLU A 50 -10.53 -16.13 -31.57
CA GLU A 50 -11.61 -16.74 -30.79
C GLU A 50 -11.12 -17.91 -29.93
N ILE A 51 -11.27 -17.79 -28.61
CA ILE A 51 -11.00 -18.87 -27.65
C ILE A 51 -12.34 -19.54 -27.29
N LYS A 52 -12.58 -20.73 -27.86
CA LYS A 52 -13.85 -21.49 -27.74
C LYS A 52 -13.85 -22.53 -26.61
N GLY A 53 -12.70 -22.79 -26.01
CA GLY A 53 -12.52 -23.77 -24.94
C GLY A 53 -11.19 -23.52 -24.25
N GLU A 54 -10.54 -24.56 -23.76
CA GLU A 54 -9.16 -24.45 -23.27
C GLU A 54 -8.18 -24.42 -24.46
N VAL A 55 -7.26 -23.47 -24.46
CA VAL A 55 -6.09 -23.40 -25.34
C VAL A 55 -4.83 -23.54 -24.48
N CYS A 56 -4.11 -24.63 -24.66
CA CYS A 56 -2.87 -24.93 -23.95
C CYS A 56 -1.66 -24.45 -24.77
N ILE A 57 -0.88 -23.51 -24.24
CA ILE A 57 0.44 -23.14 -24.77
C ILE A 57 1.46 -24.04 -24.09
N ARG A 58 2.17 -24.84 -24.88
CA ARG A 58 3.12 -25.84 -24.41
C ARG A 58 4.43 -25.68 -25.15
N ASP A 59 5.49 -25.36 -24.43
CA ASP A 59 6.86 -25.33 -24.98
C ASP A 59 7.00 -24.40 -26.20
N ALA A 60 6.14 -23.39 -26.27
CA ALA A 60 5.98 -22.49 -27.40
C ALA A 60 5.82 -21.04 -26.92
N SER A 61 6.22 -20.12 -27.78
CA SER A 61 6.02 -18.68 -27.61
C SER A 61 4.91 -18.19 -28.55
N VAL A 62 3.84 -17.67 -27.97
CA VAL A 62 2.76 -17.01 -28.69
C VAL A 62 2.93 -15.50 -28.60
N ARG A 63 3.01 -14.84 -29.76
CA ARG A 63 3.00 -13.37 -29.85
C ARG A 63 1.70 -12.90 -30.48
N VAL A 64 1.08 -11.91 -29.85
CA VAL A 64 -0.15 -11.29 -30.35
C VAL A 64 0.17 -9.92 -30.94
N GLU A 65 -0.27 -9.67 -32.16
CA GLU A 65 0.02 -8.42 -32.87
C GLU A 65 -0.77 -7.22 -32.29
N PRO A 66 -0.20 -6.00 -32.30
CA PRO A 66 -0.89 -4.79 -31.85
C PRO A 66 -2.25 -4.57 -32.53
N GLY A 67 -3.25 -4.14 -31.77
CA GLY A 67 -4.61 -3.90 -32.27
C GLY A 67 -5.47 -5.16 -32.43
N SER A 68 -4.96 -6.34 -32.07
CA SER A 68 -5.73 -7.58 -32.09
C SER A 68 -6.69 -7.70 -30.89
N THR A 69 -7.70 -8.55 -31.03
CA THR A 69 -8.65 -8.88 -29.96
C THR A 69 -8.63 -10.38 -29.71
N ILE A 70 -8.29 -10.80 -28.49
CA ILE A 70 -8.54 -12.17 -27.99
C ILE A 70 -9.92 -12.17 -27.34
N ARG A 71 -10.82 -13.01 -27.85
CA ARG A 71 -12.21 -13.10 -27.40
C ARG A 71 -12.53 -14.49 -26.88
N PHE A 72 -12.89 -14.58 -25.60
CA PHE A 72 -13.35 -15.81 -24.96
C PHE A 72 -14.85 -16.01 -25.24
N VAL A 73 -15.17 -16.89 -26.20
CA VAL A 73 -16.54 -17.10 -26.72
C VAL A 73 -17.11 -18.50 -26.43
N GLY A 74 -16.39 -19.34 -25.68
CA GLY A 74 -16.87 -20.68 -25.36
C GLY A 74 -16.57 -21.13 -23.92
N GLY A 75 -16.69 -22.44 -23.68
CA GLY A 75 -16.68 -23.05 -22.36
C GLY A 75 -18.09 -23.40 -21.85
N GLY A 76 -18.32 -24.66 -21.49
CA GLY A 76 -19.51 -25.12 -20.78
C GLY A 76 -19.20 -25.32 -19.28
N GLY A 77 -20.14 -24.95 -18.40
CA GLY A 77 -19.97 -25.04 -16.94
C GLY A 77 -19.49 -23.73 -16.29
N SER A 78 -19.06 -23.80 -15.02
CA SER A 78 -18.76 -22.62 -14.18
C SER A 78 -17.41 -21.94 -14.47
N GLY A 79 -16.58 -22.49 -15.38
CA GLY A 79 -15.18 -22.06 -15.56
C GLY A 79 -14.90 -21.05 -16.69
N GLY A 80 -15.76 -20.92 -17.71
CA GLY A 80 -15.43 -20.14 -18.93
C GLY A 80 -14.27 -20.74 -19.75
N ALA A 81 -14.03 -20.21 -20.95
CA ALA A 81 -12.88 -20.57 -21.78
C ALA A 81 -11.55 -20.06 -21.19
N SER A 82 -10.44 -20.72 -21.49
CA SER A 82 -9.16 -20.44 -20.83
C SER A 82 -7.96 -20.50 -21.78
N ILE A 83 -6.93 -19.72 -21.47
CA ILE A 83 -5.59 -19.93 -22.00
C ILE A 83 -4.75 -20.48 -20.86
N ARG A 84 -4.14 -21.65 -21.05
CA ARG A 84 -3.35 -22.34 -20.05
C ARG A 84 -1.89 -22.49 -20.49
N PHE A 85 -0.95 -22.14 -19.62
CA PHE A 85 0.44 -22.55 -19.76
C PHE A 85 0.60 -23.97 -19.22
N GLY A 86 1.19 -24.86 -20.01
CA GLY A 86 1.62 -26.17 -19.52
C GLY A 86 0.66 -27.34 -19.73
N GLY A 87 1.30 -28.53 -19.69
CA GLY A 87 0.70 -29.87 -19.74
C GLY A 87 1.77 -30.88 -20.17
N SER A 88 2.20 -31.79 -19.30
CA SER A 88 3.12 -32.88 -19.68
C SER A 88 2.34 -34.08 -20.22
N LEU A 89 2.65 -34.55 -21.43
CA LEU A 89 2.24 -35.90 -21.87
C LEU A 89 3.25 -36.98 -21.46
N THR A 90 4.45 -36.61 -20.98
CA THR A 90 5.61 -37.53 -20.93
C THR A 90 6.38 -37.57 -19.61
N GLY A 91 5.95 -36.85 -18.57
CA GLY A 91 6.57 -36.90 -17.24
C GLY A 91 8.02 -36.41 -17.18
N ARG A 92 8.58 -35.86 -18.26
CA ARG A 92 9.92 -35.26 -18.27
C ARG A 92 9.82 -33.78 -17.93
N ARG A 93 10.50 -33.38 -16.85
CA ARG A 93 10.83 -31.99 -16.54
C ARG A 93 11.78 -31.46 -17.61
N LEU A 94 11.26 -30.94 -18.69
CA LEU A 94 12.03 -30.19 -19.67
C LEU A 94 11.93 -28.71 -19.32
N SER A 95 13.04 -28.01 -19.52
CA SER A 95 13.26 -26.58 -19.33
C SER A 95 12.49 -25.72 -20.34
N SER A 96 11.24 -26.07 -20.63
CA SER A 96 10.53 -25.62 -21.81
C SER A 96 9.58 -24.47 -21.48
N ARG A 97 9.63 -23.45 -22.35
CA ARG A 97 9.15 -22.09 -22.09
C ARG A 97 7.78 -21.90 -22.72
N SER A 98 6.73 -21.91 -21.93
CA SER A 98 5.39 -21.54 -22.40
C SER A 98 5.21 -20.03 -22.19
N ARG A 99 5.12 -19.26 -23.29
CA ARG A 99 5.10 -17.79 -23.23
C ARG A 99 3.92 -17.23 -24.01
N LEU A 100 3.23 -16.26 -23.41
CA LEU A 100 2.25 -15.42 -24.07
C LEU A 100 2.71 -13.97 -24.00
N THR A 101 2.91 -13.35 -25.16
CA THR A 101 3.35 -11.96 -25.29
C THR A 101 2.27 -11.13 -25.98
N LEU A 102 1.63 -10.24 -25.22
CA LEU A 102 0.68 -9.25 -25.70
C LEU A 102 1.44 -7.93 -25.93
N ALA A 103 2.01 -7.78 -27.13
CA ALA A 103 2.84 -6.63 -27.50
C ALA A 103 1.99 -5.46 -28.03
N GLY A 104 1.07 -4.92 -27.21
CA GLY A 104 0.24 -3.77 -27.58
C GLY A 104 1.03 -2.46 -27.62
N THR A 105 0.43 -1.44 -28.22
CA THR A 105 0.92 -0.04 -28.20
C THR A 105 -0.19 0.87 -27.70
N ALA A 106 0.13 2.11 -27.32
CA ALA A 106 -0.88 3.08 -26.87
C ALA A 106 -1.95 3.35 -27.95
N GLU A 107 -1.53 3.41 -29.22
CA GLU A 107 -2.40 3.68 -30.37
C GLU A 107 -3.13 2.42 -30.84
N ARG A 108 -2.51 1.25 -30.69
CA ARG A 108 -3.05 -0.06 -31.08
C ARG A 108 -2.97 -1.04 -29.90
N PRO A 109 -3.82 -0.86 -28.87
CA PRO A 109 -3.84 -1.76 -27.73
C PRO A 109 -4.35 -3.14 -28.13
N ILE A 110 -3.94 -4.17 -27.40
CA ILE A 110 -4.50 -5.52 -27.55
C ILE A 110 -5.68 -5.65 -26.60
N THR A 111 -6.84 -6.07 -27.10
CA THR A 111 -8.02 -6.31 -26.24
C THR A 111 -8.11 -7.79 -25.88
N VAL A 112 -8.29 -8.11 -24.61
CA VAL A 112 -8.53 -9.47 -24.10
C VAL A 112 -9.88 -9.42 -23.39
N GLU A 113 -10.91 -10.02 -23.99
CA GLU A 113 -12.28 -9.82 -23.51
C GLU A 113 -13.11 -11.10 -23.51
N SER A 114 -14.07 -11.14 -22.60
CA SER A 114 -15.23 -12.03 -22.70
C SER A 114 -16.44 -11.21 -23.15
N PRO A 115 -17.34 -11.68 -24.04
CA PRO A 115 -18.60 -10.97 -24.38
C PRO A 115 -19.71 -11.23 -23.36
N ALA A 116 -20.60 -10.27 -23.10
CA ALA A 116 -21.54 -10.27 -21.95
C ALA A 116 -22.39 -11.55 -21.77
N ASN A 117 -22.72 -12.20 -22.87
CA ASN A 117 -23.51 -13.42 -22.96
C ASN A 117 -22.72 -14.73 -22.70
N HIS A 118 -21.42 -14.64 -22.39
CA HIS A 118 -20.57 -15.79 -22.09
C HIS A 118 -20.04 -15.77 -20.65
N ALA A 119 -19.64 -16.92 -20.13
CA ALA A 119 -18.88 -16.97 -18.87
C ALA A 119 -17.54 -16.22 -19.06
N PRO A 120 -17.07 -15.47 -18.04
CA PRO A 120 -15.75 -14.84 -18.08
C PRO A 120 -14.62 -15.86 -18.30
N GLY A 121 -13.75 -15.60 -19.26
CA GLY A 121 -12.53 -16.38 -19.45
C GLY A 121 -11.41 -15.98 -18.48
N PHE A 122 -10.32 -16.74 -18.48
CA PHE A 122 -9.16 -16.50 -17.62
C PHE A 122 -7.86 -17.05 -18.24
N ILE A 123 -6.73 -16.59 -17.72
CA ILE A 123 -5.40 -17.07 -18.09
C ILE A 123 -4.80 -17.79 -16.88
N SER A 124 -4.28 -19.00 -17.07
CA SER A 124 -3.70 -19.79 -15.99
C SER A 124 -2.35 -20.43 -16.34
N GLY A 125 -1.51 -20.66 -15.34
CA GLY A 125 -0.27 -21.44 -15.45
C GLY A 125 -0.01 -22.22 -14.16
N ASP A 126 0.43 -23.46 -14.27
CA ASP A 126 0.65 -24.37 -13.14
C ASP A 126 2.13 -24.60 -12.82
N LEU A 127 2.38 -25.27 -11.70
CA LEU A 127 3.73 -25.60 -11.19
C LEU A 127 4.57 -26.43 -12.14
N GLU A 128 3.97 -27.19 -13.05
CA GLU A 128 4.70 -28.13 -13.90
C GLU A 128 5.34 -27.43 -15.10
N SER A 129 4.94 -26.18 -15.37
CA SER A 129 5.34 -25.44 -16.55
C SER A 129 6.10 -24.15 -16.21
N GLY A 130 7.26 -23.95 -16.86
CA GLY A 130 7.85 -22.62 -16.93
C GLY A 130 6.90 -21.71 -17.73
N CYS A 131 6.30 -20.73 -17.07
CA CYS A 131 5.29 -19.85 -17.69
C CYS A 131 5.70 -18.38 -17.64
N ALA A 132 5.54 -17.69 -18.77
CA ALA A 132 5.78 -16.26 -18.86
C ALA A 132 4.58 -15.55 -19.50
N LEU A 133 3.96 -14.64 -18.75
CA LEU A 133 2.96 -13.71 -19.26
C LEU A 133 3.56 -12.32 -19.33
N VAL A 134 3.71 -11.81 -20.55
CA VAL A 134 4.21 -10.46 -20.81
C VAL A 134 3.13 -9.69 -21.54
N ALA A 135 2.67 -8.58 -20.97
CA ALA A 135 1.65 -7.75 -21.57
C ALA A 135 2.02 -6.26 -21.46
N GLN A 136 1.94 -5.57 -22.59
CA GLN A 136 2.12 -4.14 -22.67
C GLN A 136 0.93 -3.51 -23.41
N HIS A 137 0.38 -2.41 -22.89
CA HIS A 137 -0.78 -1.72 -23.46
C HIS A 137 -1.93 -2.68 -23.83
N ALA A 138 -2.20 -3.65 -22.96
CA ALA A 138 -3.31 -4.60 -23.13
C ALA A 138 -4.53 -4.15 -22.30
N VAL A 139 -5.72 -4.40 -22.83
CA VAL A 139 -7.01 -4.06 -22.20
C VAL A 139 -7.75 -5.36 -21.92
N PHE A 140 -7.78 -5.75 -20.65
CA PHE A 140 -8.52 -6.90 -20.14
C PHE A 140 -9.92 -6.47 -19.71
N ARG A 141 -10.96 -7.16 -20.21
CA ARG A 141 -12.36 -6.86 -19.92
C ARG A 141 -13.14 -8.10 -19.54
N ARG A 142 -13.83 -8.04 -18.40
CA ARG A 142 -14.68 -9.13 -17.89
C ARG A 142 -13.97 -10.48 -17.90
N MET A 143 -12.80 -10.51 -17.25
CA MET A 143 -11.96 -11.70 -17.08
C MET A 143 -12.00 -12.16 -15.63
N GLY A 144 -12.05 -13.47 -15.39
CA GLY A 144 -12.24 -14.03 -14.06
C GLY A 144 -13.64 -13.75 -13.48
N SER A 145 -13.91 -14.29 -12.30
CA SER A 145 -15.22 -14.19 -11.63
C SER A 145 -15.07 -13.99 -10.12
N ALA A 146 -16.12 -13.48 -9.49
CA ALA A 146 -16.33 -13.62 -8.04
C ALA A 146 -17.38 -14.71 -7.80
N VAL A 147 -17.21 -15.46 -6.71
CA VAL A 147 -18.25 -16.35 -6.18
C VAL A 147 -18.60 -15.85 -4.78
N SER A 148 -19.87 -15.61 -4.47
CA SER A 148 -20.24 -15.08 -3.15
C SER A 148 -19.73 -15.99 -2.03
N GLY A 149 -18.98 -15.43 -1.07
CA GLY A 149 -18.45 -16.19 0.08
C GLY A 149 -17.32 -17.18 -0.25
N ARG A 150 -16.79 -17.21 -1.48
CA ARG A 150 -15.57 -17.95 -1.85
C ARG A 150 -14.64 -17.06 -2.65
N ARG A 151 -13.35 -17.37 -2.69
CA ARG A 151 -12.45 -16.74 -3.66
C ARG A 151 -12.88 -17.18 -5.06
N GLY A 152 -13.37 -16.25 -5.88
CA GLY A 152 -13.74 -16.54 -7.26
C GLY A 152 -12.51 -16.79 -8.15
N THR A 153 -12.76 -17.06 -9.43
CA THR A 153 -11.71 -17.35 -10.42
C THR A 153 -10.88 -16.08 -10.72
N PRO A 154 -9.55 -16.09 -10.53
CA PRO A 154 -8.69 -14.98 -10.95
C PRO A 154 -8.83 -14.68 -12.45
N ALA A 155 -8.61 -13.41 -12.84
CA ALA A 155 -8.45 -13.08 -14.26
C ALA A 155 -7.14 -13.67 -14.82
N VAL A 156 -6.10 -13.67 -13.99
CA VAL A 156 -4.79 -14.27 -14.24
C VAL A 156 -4.39 -15.06 -13.00
N PHE A 157 -4.00 -16.32 -13.17
CA PHE A 157 -3.44 -17.16 -12.11
C PHE A 157 -2.13 -17.80 -12.57
N LEU A 158 -1.00 -17.51 -11.93
CA LEU A 158 0.30 -18.08 -12.33
C LEU A 158 1.02 -18.68 -11.12
N MET A 159 1.51 -19.90 -11.25
CA MET A 159 2.48 -20.48 -10.33
C MET A 159 3.89 -20.33 -10.92
N LEU A 160 4.74 -19.52 -10.26
CA LEU A 160 6.04 -19.11 -10.76
C LEU A 160 7.15 -19.75 -9.90
N ASN A 161 7.86 -20.73 -10.46
CA ASN A 161 8.83 -21.55 -9.72
C ASN A 161 10.23 -21.60 -10.35
N SER A 162 10.45 -20.91 -11.47
CA SER A 162 11.71 -20.91 -12.22
C SER A 162 12.21 -19.48 -12.46
N PRO A 163 13.53 -19.24 -12.62
CA PRO A 163 14.05 -17.96 -13.10
C PRO A 163 13.49 -17.54 -14.48
N ASP A 164 13.04 -18.49 -15.28
CA ASP A 164 12.42 -18.22 -16.59
C ASP A 164 10.90 -17.94 -16.50
N SER A 165 10.32 -18.01 -15.29
CA SER A 165 8.90 -17.74 -15.05
C SER A 165 8.71 -16.28 -14.65
N ASP A 166 8.03 -15.51 -15.49
CA ASP A 166 7.87 -14.06 -15.33
C ASP A 166 6.41 -13.63 -15.49
N LEU A 167 5.98 -12.69 -14.64
CA LEU A 167 4.77 -11.92 -14.82
C LEU A 167 5.16 -10.46 -15.06
N TRP A 168 4.98 -9.97 -16.27
CA TRP A 168 5.23 -8.57 -16.59
C TRP A 168 4.00 -7.92 -17.22
N LEU A 169 3.42 -6.96 -16.52
CA LEU A 169 2.29 -6.18 -16.98
C LEU A 169 2.68 -4.69 -16.95
N SER A 170 2.68 -4.04 -18.11
CA SER A 170 3.04 -2.63 -18.23
C SER A 170 1.98 -1.84 -18.97
N HIS A 171 1.48 -0.76 -18.36
CA HIS A 171 0.48 0.14 -18.95
C HIS A 171 -0.79 -0.60 -19.42
N CYS A 172 -1.16 -1.68 -18.72
CA CYS A 172 -2.36 -2.46 -19.00
C CYS A 172 -3.58 -1.88 -18.28
N ARG A 173 -4.77 -2.17 -18.80
CA ARG A 173 -6.05 -1.80 -18.18
C ARG A 173 -6.89 -3.04 -17.92
N PHE A 174 -7.37 -3.19 -16.70
CA PHE A 174 -8.29 -4.23 -16.28
C PHE A 174 -9.62 -3.58 -15.91
N THR A 175 -10.71 -4.10 -16.46
CA THR A 175 -12.04 -3.52 -16.25
C THR A 175 -13.06 -4.64 -16.07
N ASP A 176 -13.79 -4.60 -14.96
CA ASP A 176 -14.73 -5.65 -14.56
C ASP A 176 -14.02 -7.01 -14.44
N CYS A 177 -12.77 -7.01 -13.98
CA CYS A 177 -11.92 -8.21 -13.89
C CYS A 177 -11.79 -8.69 -12.44
N GLY A 178 -11.68 -10.02 -12.26
CA GLY A 178 -11.18 -10.61 -11.03
C GLY A 178 -9.69 -10.32 -10.81
N ARG A 179 -9.16 -10.79 -9.67
CA ARG A 179 -7.78 -10.53 -9.26
C ARG A 179 -6.72 -11.10 -10.21
N ILE A 180 -5.53 -10.52 -10.18
CA ILE A 180 -4.28 -11.13 -10.63
C ILE A 180 -3.70 -11.89 -9.44
N HIS A 181 -3.54 -13.20 -9.59
CA HIS A 181 -2.99 -14.10 -8.58
C HIS A 181 -1.67 -14.66 -9.08
N ALA A 182 -0.59 -14.47 -8.33
CA ALA A 182 0.70 -15.11 -8.62
C ALA A 182 1.27 -15.78 -7.36
N GLU A 183 1.70 -17.03 -7.49
CA GLU A 183 2.36 -17.77 -6.41
C GLU A 183 3.83 -17.99 -6.74
N PHE A 184 4.72 -17.45 -5.90
CA PHE A 184 6.17 -17.50 -6.08
C PHE A 184 6.77 -18.59 -5.19
N ILE A 185 7.16 -19.71 -5.81
CA ILE A 185 7.63 -20.90 -5.09
C ILE A 185 9.16 -21.10 -5.27
N GLY A 186 9.73 -20.56 -6.34
CA GLY A 186 11.16 -20.69 -6.68
C GLY A 186 12.01 -19.47 -6.32
N GLY A 187 13.32 -19.68 -6.14
CA GLY A 187 14.27 -18.65 -5.67
C GLY A 187 14.53 -17.46 -6.60
N ALA A 188 14.03 -17.47 -7.84
CA ALA A 188 14.39 -16.46 -8.85
C ALA A 188 13.21 -15.90 -9.67
N ALA A 189 11.98 -16.38 -9.46
CA ALA A 189 10.83 -15.89 -10.23
C ALA A 189 10.54 -14.41 -9.90
N THR A 190 10.45 -13.58 -10.94
CA THR A 190 10.23 -12.14 -10.83
C THR A 190 8.84 -11.73 -11.28
N ALA A 191 8.38 -10.58 -10.80
CA ALA A 191 7.18 -9.97 -11.33
C ALA A 191 7.26 -8.45 -11.34
N GLU A 192 6.71 -7.85 -12.38
CA GLU A 192 6.57 -6.40 -12.51
C GLU A 192 5.14 -6.08 -12.96
N ILE A 193 4.44 -5.27 -12.17
CA ILE A 193 3.15 -4.69 -12.52
C ILE A 193 3.31 -3.19 -12.42
N ASP A 194 3.45 -2.54 -13.57
CA ASP A 194 3.80 -1.13 -13.70
C ASP A 194 2.77 -0.34 -14.52
N GLY A 195 2.41 0.85 -14.05
CA GLY A 195 1.58 1.79 -14.79
C GLY A 195 0.18 1.27 -15.13
N CYS A 196 -0.28 0.18 -14.50
CA CYS A 196 -1.55 -0.46 -14.83
C CYS A 196 -2.74 0.26 -14.18
N THR A 197 -3.94 0.05 -14.72
CA THR A 197 -5.18 0.63 -14.20
C THR A 197 -6.22 -0.47 -13.99
N PHE A 198 -6.73 -0.59 -12.78
CA PHE A 198 -7.74 -1.56 -12.35
C PHE A 198 -9.00 -0.81 -11.93
N ILE A 199 -10.11 -1.10 -12.60
CA ILE A 199 -11.38 -0.39 -12.39
C ILE A 199 -12.52 -1.38 -12.35
N ARG A 200 -13.41 -1.19 -11.38
CA ARG A 200 -14.50 -2.12 -11.05
C ARG A 200 -13.94 -3.52 -10.84
N THR A 201 -12.96 -3.64 -9.95
CA THR A 201 -12.41 -4.95 -9.59
C THR A 201 -13.52 -5.84 -9.06
N VAL A 202 -13.59 -7.06 -9.57
CA VAL A 202 -14.56 -8.08 -9.16
C VAL A 202 -14.02 -8.79 -7.92
N GLY A 203 -14.53 -8.41 -6.76
CA GLY A 203 -14.06 -8.88 -5.45
C GLY A 203 -13.37 -7.76 -4.66
N ASP A 204 -12.66 -8.13 -3.59
CA ASP A 204 -12.00 -7.20 -2.67
C ASP A 204 -10.51 -7.00 -2.95
N THR A 205 -9.94 -7.80 -3.86
CA THR A 205 -8.50 -7.87 -4.10
C THR A 205 -8.22 -7.73 -5.59
N THR A 206 -7.32 -6.83 -5.94
CA THR A 206 -6.84 -6.61 -7.31
C THR A 206 -5.61 -7.46 -7.61
N ILE A 207 -4.62 -7.42 -6.70
CA ILE A 207 -3.34 -8.13 -6.85
C ILE A 207 -3.15 -9.01 -5.62
N GLU A 208 -2.88 -10.29 -5.83
CA GLU A 208 -2.54 -11.25 -4.80
C GLU A 208 -1.24 -11.96 -5.16
N PHE A 209 -0.18 -11.66 -4.42
CA PHE A 209 1.12 -12.32 -4.54
C PHE A 209 1.38 -13.16 -3.30
N LEU A 210 1.60 -14.46 -3.46
CA LEU A 210 1.82 -15.42 -2.37
C LEU A 210 3.13 -16.17 -2.55
N GLY A 211 3.63 -16.78 -1.48
CA GLY A 211 4.72 -17.76 -1.53
C GLY A 211 6.04 -17.28 -0.94
N THR A 212 7.07 -18.12 -1.02
CA THR A 212 8.35 -17.93 -0.32
C THR A 212 9.52 -17.63 -1.24
N GLY A 213 9.31 -17.57 -2.56
CA GLY A 213 10.38 -17.31 -3.52
C GLY A 213 11.07 -15.97 -3.27
N GLU A 214 12.36 -15.84 -3.59
CA GLU A 214 13.17 -14.65 -3.25
C GLU A 214 13.45 -13.71 -4.44
N GLY A 215 12.92 -14.00 -5.62
CA GLY A 215 12.99 -13.09 -6.76
C GLY A 215 12.33 -11.73 -6.49
N LEU A 216 12.80 -10.68 -7.15
CA LEU A 216 12.28 -9.33 -6.95
C LEU A 216 10.85 -9.21 -7.52
N ARG A 217 9.94 -8.60 -6.76
CA ARG A 217 8.65 -8.11 -7.26
C ARG A 217 8.54 -6.61 -7.16
N VAL A 218 8.06 -5.98 -8.22
CA VAL A 218 7.81 -4.54 -8.27
C VAL A 218 6.35 -4.29 -8.66
N ILE A 219 5.64 -3.56 -7.82
CA ILE A 219 4.27 -3.09 -8.08
C ILE A 219 4.33 -1.57 -8.03
N SER A 220 4.33 -0.93 -9.19
CA SER A 220 4.57 0.52 -9.31
C SER A 220 3.57 1.29 -10.15
N GLU A 221 3.28 2.51 -9.74
CA GLU A 221 2.55 3.50 -10.57
C GLU A 221 1.16 3.04 -11.04
N ASN A 222 0.56 2.11 -10.31
CA ASN A 222 -0.75 1.55 -10.62
C ASN A 222 -1.89 2.40 -10.04
N LEU A 223 -3.03 2.40 -10.73
CA LEU A 223 -4.31 2.87 -10.20
C LEU A 223 -5.19 1.66 -9.90
N ALA A 224 -5.74 1.52 -8.69
CA ALA A 224 -6.65 0.44 -8.36
C ALA A 224 -7.77 0.89 -7.41
N ASP A 225 -8.89 0.16 -7.41
CA ASP A 225 -10.06 0.42 -6.57
C ASP A 225 -10.27 -0.61 -5.45
N ALA A 226 -9.40 -1.63 -5.39
CA ALA A 226 -9.45 -2.71 -4.40
C ALA A 226 -8.04 -3.08 -3.89
N ALA A 227 -7.95 -4.10 -3.04
CA ALA A 227 -6.76 -4.37 -2.23
C ALA A 227 -5.57 -4.95 -3.02
N PHE A 228 -4.36 -4.69 -2.54
CA PHE A 228 -3.17 -5.49 -2.82
C PHE A 228 -2.88 -6.39 -1.61
N CYS A 229 -2.82 -7.71 -1.83
CA CYS A 229 -2.50 -8.70 -0.81
C CYS A 229 -1.13 -9.33 -1.13
N ILE A 230 -0.11 -9.04 -0.31
CA ILE A 230 1.27 -9.42 -0.57
C ILE A 230 1.81 -10.30 0.57
N GLU A 231 1.85 -11.60 0.32
CA GLU A 231 2.36 -12.64 1.20
C GLU A 231 3.60 -13.32 0.60
N CYS A 232 4.54 -12.51 0.12
CA CYS A 232 5.83 -12.98 -0.39
C CYS A 232 6.96 -11.97 -0.10
N PRO A 233 8.21 -12.41 0.11
CA PRO A 233 9.34 -11.51 0.39
C PRO A 233 9.76 -10.70 -0.86
N GLN A 234 10.76 -9.82 -0.69
CA GLN A 234 11.43 -9.07 -1.78
C GLN A 234 10.44 -8.33 -2.70
N THR A 235 9.51 -7.59 -2.10
CA THR A 235 8.46 -6.88 -2.83
C THR A 235 8.51 -5.38 -2.56
N LEU A 236 8.64 -4.60 -3.64
CA LEU A 236 8.56 -3.14 -3.64
C LEU A 236 7.20 -2.69 -4.16
N MET A 237 6.43 -2.00 -3.32
CA MET A 237 5.19 -1.33 -3.68
C MET A 237 5.43 0.18 -3.67
N LYS A 238 5.42 0.82 -4.84
CA LYS A 238 5.82 2.22 -4.97
C LYS A 238 4.90 3.05 -5.86
N ASN A 239 4.59 4.27 -5.44
CA ASN A 239 3.86 5.25 -6.28
C ASN A 239 2.48 4.75 -6.76
N ASN A 240 1.87 3.77 -6.09
CA ASN A 240 0.53 3.30 -6.44
C ASN A 240 -0.52 4.23 -5.84
N VAL A 241 -1.68 4.32 -6.50
CA VAL A 241 -2.86 5.06 -6.04
C VAL A 241 -4.03 4.09 -5.94
N LEU A 242 -4.48 3.83 -4.72
CA LEU A 242 -5.59 2.94 -4.42
C LEU A 242 -6.73 3.77 -3.82
N VAL A 243 -7.89 3.80 -4.47
CA VAL A 243 -9.06 4.58 -4.00
C VAL A 243 -10.33 3.77 -4.19
N GLY A 244 -11.02 3.47 -3.10
CA GLY A 244 -12.26 2.69 -3.11
C GLY A 244 -12.61 2.14 -1.74
N GLU A 245 -13.79 1.52 -1.63
CA GLU A 245 -14.26 0.90 -0.37
C GLU A 245 -13.29 -0.18 0.14
N TRP A 246 -12.68 -0.93 -0.80
CA TRP A 246 -11.77 -2.06 -0.52
C TRP A 246 -10.30 -1.70 -0.72
N ALA A 247 -10.00 -0.46 -1.10
CA ALA A 247 -8.65 0.01 -1.35
C ALA A 247 -7.78 -0.12 -0.10
N SER A 248 -6.78 -0.99 -0.18
CA SER A 248 -5.89 -1.29 0.93
C SER A 248 -4.60 -1.97 0.44
N ILE A 249 -3.54 -1.87 1.22
CA ILE A 249 -2.35 -2.71 1.09
C ILE A 249 -2.29 -3.63 2.32
N ASN A 250 -2.27 -4.94 2.11
CA ASN A 250 -2.20 -5.95 3.16
C ASN A 250 -0.95 -6.81 2.97
N VAL A 251 -0.06 -6.81 3.96
CA VAL A 251 1.13 -7.65 4.06
C VAL A 251 0.96 -8.55 5.30
N PRO A 252 0.30 -9.72 5.17
CA PRO A 252 -0.01 -10.60 6.30
C PRO A 252 1.21 -11.38 6.82
N ALA A 253 2.23 -11.59 5.99
CA ALA A 253 3.41 -12.40 6.33
C ALA A 253 4.31 -11.71 7.38
N ARG A 254 4.32 -12.21 8.62
CA ARG A 254 5.11 -11.64 9.73
C ARG A 254 6.62 -11.69 9.50
N ASP A 255 7.08 -12.74 8.83
CA ASP A 255 8.51 -13.03 8.66
C ASP A 255 9.04 -12.65 7.27
N ALA A 256 8.22 -12.03 6.43
CA ALA A 256 8.64 -11.58 5.11
C ALA A 256 9.71 -10.49 5.22
N ARG A 257 10.79 -10.65 4.46
CA ARG A 257 11.93 -9.72 4.39
C ARG A 257 11.93 -8.97 3.06
N GLY A 258 12.59 -7.81 3.05
CA GLY A 258 12.74 -7.02 1.82
C GLY A 258 11.43 -6.43 1.31
N ILE A 259 10.48 -6.11 2.20
CA ILE A 259 9.23 -5.46 1.85
C ILE A 259 9.37 -3.95 2.02
N ALA A 260 9.00 -3.20 0.99
CA ALA A 260 8.97 -1.75 1.03
C ALA A 260 7.64 -1.22 0.48
N VAL A 261 6.91 -0.46 1.29
CA VAL A 261 5.68 0.25 0.93
C VAL A 261 6.02 1.73 0.94
N THR A 262 6.33 2.30 -0.23
CA THR A 262 6.90 3.65 -0.32
C THR A 262 6.17 4.57 -1.28
N GLY A 263 5.80 5.78 -0.87
CA GLY A 263 5.26 6.76 -1.81
C GLY A 263 3.89 6.38 -2.40
N ASN A 264 3.10 5.55 -1.73
CA ASN A 264 1.76 5.17 -2.18
C ASN A 264 0.70 6.13 -1.63
N TYR A 265 -0.36 6.33 -2.40
CA TYR A 265 -1.59 6.98 -1.97
C TYR A 265 -2.66 5.91 -1.79
N VAL A 266 -3.20 5.75 -0.58
CA VAL A 266 -4.27 4.78 -0.32
C VAL A 266 -5.40 5.46 0.43
N HIS A 267 -6.58 5.49 -0.16
CA HIS A 267 -7.80 5.98 0.46
C HIS A 267 -8.81 4.83 0.57
N CYS A 268 -8.94 4.29 1.78
CA CYS A 268 -10.00 3.34 2.11
C CYS A 268 -11.29 4.12 2.36
N ALA A 269 -12.09 4.28 1.30
CA ALA A 269 -13.29 5.11 1.27
C ALA A 269 -14.54 4.40 1.81
N THR A 270 -14.37 3.46 2.75
CA THR A 270 -15.50 2.83 3.42
C THR A 270 -16.19 3.85 4.33
N ASP A 271 -17.52 3.79 4.39
CA ASP A 271 -18.32 4.57 5.32
C ASP A 271 -18.71 3.76 6.57
N ARG A 272 -18.16 2.56 6.75
CA ARG A 272 -18.53 1.63 7.83
C ARG A 272 -17.38 1.30 8.75
N ASP A 273 -17.72 1.12 10.02
CA ASP A 273 -16.84 0.60 11.04
C ASP A 273 -16.82 -0.93 11.04
N GLU A 274 -16.16 -1.52 10.04
CA GLU A 274 -16.04 -2.97 9.82
C GLU A 274 -14.60 -3.49 10.00
N GLY A 275 -13.72 -2.72 10.64
CA GLY A 275 -12.32 -3.10 10.82
C GLY A 275 -11.48 -2.93 9.55
N ARG A 276 -11.91 -2.06 8.63
CA ARG A 276 -11.20 -1.76 7.38
C ARG A 276 -9.97 -0.90 7.61
N TYR A 277 -9.02 -0.99 6.68
CA TYR A 277 -7.79 -0.24 6.76
C TYR A 277 -7.20 0.16 5.42
N ALA A 278 -6.47 1.28 5.39
CA ALA A 278 -5.64 1.65 4.23
C ALA A 278 -4.37 0.78 4.15
N LEU A 279 -3.78 0.42 5.29
CA LEU A 279 -2.60 -0.43 5.36
C LEU A 279 -2.64 -1.40 6.54
N ARG A 280 -2.27 -2.65 6.29
CA ARG A 280 -1.88 -3.62 7.32
C ARG A 280 -0.55 -4.23 6.95
N CYS A 281 0.48 -4.02 7.76
CA CYS A 281 1.80 -4.57 7.51
C CYS A 281 2.32 -5.31 8.74
N ALA A 282 2.20 -6.64 8.71
CA ALA A 282 2.65 -7.50 9.80
C ALA A 282 4.15 -7.87 9.71
N ALA A 283 4.77 -7.66 8.55
CA ALA A 283 6.20 -7.90 8.32
C ALA A 283 7.06 -6.92 9.12
N ALA A 284 7.68 -7.35 10.23
CA ALA A 284 8.34 -6.45 11.18
C ALA A 284 9.52 -5.66 10.56
N GLU A 285 10.25 -6.24 9.61
CA GLU A 285 11.38 -5.62 8.92
C GLU A 285 10.98 -4.81 7.68
N ALA A 286 9.68 -4.70 7.38
CA ALA A 286 9.22 -3.87 6.28
C ALA A 286 9.47 -2.38 6.55
N VAL A 287 9.58 -1.63 5.45
CA VAL A 287 9.66 -0.16 5.49
C VAL A 287 8.36 0.42 4.98
N VAL A 288 7.71 1.25 5.81
CA VAL A 288 6.54 2.05 5.42
C VAL A 288 6.96 3.52 5.42
N ALA A 289 7.20 4.07 4.23
CA ALA A 289 7.78 5.40 4.09
C ALA A 289 7.10 6.29 3.05
N ASP A 290 7.02 7.59 3.33
CA ASP A 290 6.58 8.60 2.35
C ASP A 290 5.19 8.37 1.73
N ASN A 291 4.31 7.60 2.39
CA ASN A 291 2.96 7.32 1.89
C ASN A 291 1.97 8.42 2.32
N VAL A 292 0.83 8.49 1.62
CA VAL A 292 -0.37 9.22 2.05
C VAL A 292 -1.48 8.18 2.23
N LEU A 293 -1.92 7.97 3.47
CA LEU A 293 -2.90 6.93 3.82
C LEU A 293 -4.11 7.60 4.49
N LEU A 294 -5.30 7.30 3.99
CA LEU A 294 -6.55 7.93 4.41
C LEU A 294 -7.64 6.90 4.66
N GLY A 295 -8.48 7.18 5.65
CA GLY A 295 -9.75 6.52 5.86
C GLY A 295 -9.68 5.13 6.50
N GLY A 296 -10.84 4.48 6.56
CA GLY A 296 -11.05 3.21 7.24
C GLY A 296 -11.28 3.29 8.75
N THR A 297 -11.63 2.15 9.34
CA THR A 297 -11.65 1.96 10.80
C THR A 297 -10.24 2.20 11.38
N TYR A 298 -9.20 1.81 10.65
CA TYR A 298 -7.81 2.09 10.96
C TYR A 298 -7.11 2.66 9.74
N VAL A 299 -6.22 3.65 9.87
CA VAL A 299 -5.38 4.00 8.71
C VAL A 299 -4.29 2.95 8.52
N ILE A 300 -3.51 2.69 9.58
CA ILE A 300 -2.59 1.55 9.67
C ILE A 300 -3.02 0.62 10.81
N GLU A 301 -3.57 -0.56 10.50
CA GLU A 301 -4.04 -1.52 11.52
C GLU A 301 -2.88 -2.20 12.27
N GLN A 302 -1.81 -2.51 11.55
CA GLN A 302 -0.58 -3.11 12.08
C GLN A 302 0.61 -2.53 11.34
N SER A 303 1.66 -2.14 12.07
CA SER A 303 2.81 -1.43 11.51
C SER A 303 4.16 -2.12 11.78
N PRO A 304 5.13 -1.99 10.86
CA PRO A 304 6.45 -2.59 11.02
C PRO A 304 7.36 -1.71 11.91
N ARG A 305 8.65 -2.08 12.01
CA ARG A 305 9.63 -1.33 12.80
C ARG A 305 9.97 0.04 12.22
N THR A 306 9.83 0.25 10.92
CA THR A 306 10.22 1.52 10.28
C THR A 306 9.01 2.19 9.66
N VAL A 307 8.53 3.28 10.29
CA VAL A 307 7.42 4.09 9.81
C VAL A 307 7.85 5.55 9.75
N THR A 308 8.07 6.10 8.56
CA THR A 308 8.65 7.44 8.43
C THR A 308 8.12 8.29 7.29
N GLY A 309 7.98 9.60 7.51
CA GLY A 309 7.64 10.54 6.43
C GLY A 309 6.22 10.38 5.88
N ASN A 310 5.34 9.61 6.52
CA ASN A 310 3.99 9.35 6.03
C ASN A 310 3.01 10.46 6.45
N VAL A 311 1.91 10.58 5.70
CA VAL A 311 0.74 11.38 6.05
C VAL A 311 -0.41 10.41 6.32
N LEU A 312 -0.97 10.47 7.53
CA LEU A 312 -2.05 9.59 7.97
C LEU A 312 -3.26 10.45 8.34
N VAL A 313 -4.37 10.25 7.64
CA VAL A 313 -5.59 11.07 7.79
C VAL A 313 -6.77 10.18 8.17
N GLY A 314 -7.39 10.47 9.30
CA GLY A 314 -8.57 9.73 9.76
C GLY A 314 -9.88 10.26 9.16
N GLU A 315 -10.92 9.44 9.25
CA GLU A 315 -12.26 9.71 8.74
C GLU A 315 -13.25 9.92 9.90
N ALA A 316 -14.20 10.84 9.69
CA ALA A 316 -15.32 11.02 10.60
C ALA A 316 -16.56 10.27 10.09
N ALA A 317 -17.54 10.13 10.96
CA ALA A 317 -18.87 9.67 10.59
C ALA A 317 -18.94 8.25 10.01
N LEU A 318 -18.08 7.35 10.50
CA LEU A 318 -18.21 5.92 10.21
C LEU A 318 -19.51 5.38 10.83
N GLN A 319 -20.27 4.65 10.03
CA GLN A 319 -21.48 3.97 10.45
C GLN A 319 -21.10 2.72 11.23
N PRO A 320 -21.64 2.51 12.46
CA PRO A 320 -21.37 1.30 13.19
C PRO A 320 -21.87 0.07 12.41
N SER A 321 -21.11 -1.02 12.43
CA SER A 321 -21.56 -2.29 11.85
C SER A 321 -22.90 -2.70 12.48
N ALA A 322 -23.93 -2.84 11.64
CA ALA A 322 -25.26 -3.26 12.09
C ALA A 322 -25.20 -4.71 12.58
N THR A 323 -25.20 -4.91 13.90
CA THR A 323 -25.39 -6.25 14.45
C THR A 323 -26.88 -6.60 14.35
N PRO A 324 -27.27 -7.72 13.71
CA PRO A 324 -28.67 -8.12 13.63
C PRO A 324 -29.30 -8.19 15.03
N GLY A 325 -30.41 -7.47 15.25
CA GLY A 325 -31.17 -7.54 16.51
C GLY A 325 -30.79 -6.53 17.60
N THR A 326 -29.86 -5.59 17.35
CA THR A 326 -29.63 -4.46 18.27
C THR A 326 -30.03 -3.14 17.63
N VAL A 327 -31.01 -2.47 18.23
CA VAL A 327 -31.27 -1.04 17.97
C VAL A 327 -30.21 -0.26 18.73
N ALA A 328 -28.98 -0.27 18.25
CA ALA A 328 -27.94 0.57 18.80
C ALA A 328 -28.26 2.02 18.41
N ALA A 329 -28.29 2.93 19.40
CA ALA A 329 -28.28 4.36 19.14
C ALA A 329 -27.19 4.67 18.10
N VAL A 330 -27.56 5.31 17.00
CA VAL A 330 -26.67 5.62 15.86
C VAL A 330 -25.62 6.63 16.33
N LYS A 331 -24.60 6.17 17.02
CA LYS A 331 -23.44 6.97 17.39
C LYS A 331 -22.41 6.75 16.30
N LEU A 332 -22.46 7.64 15.30
CA LEU A 332 -21.42 7.76 14.29
C LEU A 332 -20.03 7.75 14.97
N THR A 333 -19.16 6.86 14.52
CA THR A 333 -17.81 6.73 15.04
C THR A 333 -16.83 7.48 14.14
N THR A 334 -15.58 7.58 14.57
CA THR A 334 -14.46 8.07 13.76
C THR A 334 -13.50 6.91 13.56
N THR A 335 -12.50 7.05 12.69
CA THR A 335 -11.34 6.15 12.69
C THR A 335 -10.86 5.89 14.12
N HIS A 336 -10.63 4.61 14.46
CA HIS A 336 -10.16 4.20 15.77
C HIS A 336 -8.72 4.66 15.98
N TYR A 337 -7.82 4.19 15.12
CA TYR A 337 -6.40 4.54 15.19
C TYR A 337 -5.83 4.90 13.83
N LEU A 338 -5.02 5.96 13.77
CA LEU A 338 -4.24 6.24 12.56
C LEU A 338 -3.09 5.23 12.42
N LEU A 339 -2.52 4.78 13.53
CA LEU A 339 -1.52 3.72 13.57
C LEU A 339 -1.73 2.87 14.82
N SER A 340 -1.88 1.56 14.66
CA SER A 340 -1.95 0.62 15.78
C SER A 340 -0.93 -0.51 15.68
N LYS A 341 -0.72 -1.16 16.83
CA LYS A 341 0.13 -2.35 17.01
C LYS A 341 1.50 -2.21 16.33
N PRO A 342 2.30 -1.18 16.67
CA PRO A 342 3.70 -1.12 16.22
C PRO A 342 4.46 -2.40 16.55
N ALA A 343 5.33 -2.83 15.65
CA ALA A 343 6.28 -3.90 15.96
C ALA A 343 7.19 -3.51 17.15
N PRO A 344 7.73 -4.48 17.90
CA PRO A 344 8.72 -4.22 18.93
C PRO A 344 9.89 -3.39 18.41
N ARG A 345 10.30 -2.38 19.16
CA ARG A 345 11.35 -1.40 18.81
C ARG A 345 11.03 -0.56 17.57
N ALA A 346 9.75 -0.34 17.29
CA ALA A 346 9.34 0.51 16.18
C ALA A 346 9.87 1.93 16.33
N ARG A 347 10.31 2.50 15.21
CA ARG A 347 10.72 3.89 15.04
C ARG A 347 9.70 4.58 14.15
N ILE A 348 8.90 5.42 14.77
CA ILE A 348 7.83 6.20 14.17
C ILE A 348 8.32 7.64 14.13
N THR A 349 8.74 8.11 12.94
CA THR A 349 9.50 9.36 12.79
C THR A 349 9.02 10.24 11.64
N ASP A 350 9.01 11.55 11.82
CA ASP A 350 8.75 12.50 10.74
C ASP A 350 7.40 12.31 10.02
N ASN A 351 6.38 11.75 10.69
CA ASN A 351 5.04 11.56 10.13
C ASN A 351 4.08 12.70 10.50
N LEU A 352 3.06 12.90 9.67
CA LEU A 352 1.88 13.73 9.97
C LEU A 352 0.71 12.82 10.36
N PHE A 353 0.15 13.05 11.54
CA PHE A 353 -1.03 12.36 12.06
C PHE A 353 -2.19 13.34 12.18
N LEU A 354 -3.16 13.22 11.28
CA LEU A 354 -4.23 14.19 11.11
C LEU A 354 -5.58 13.54 11.46
N GLY A 355 -6.26 14.12 12.45
CA GLY A 355 -7.60 13.69 12.86
C GLY A 355 -8.65 13.96 11.79
N PRO A 356 -9.91 13.53 11.99
CA PRO A 356 -10.48 12.94 13.21
C PRO A 356 -10.04 11.49 13.48
N ALA A 357 -9.81 11.12 14.75
CA ALA A 357 -9.59 9.74 15.18
C ALA A 357 -9.80 9.56 16.70
N TYR A 358 -10.05 8.35 17.19
CA TYR A 358 -10.05 8.11 18.64
C TYR A 358 -8.65 8.31 19.24
N ALA A 359 -7.62 7.72 18.66
CA ALA A 359 -6.23 8.09 18.92
C ALA A 359 -5.38 8.10 17.64
N ALA A 360 -4.32 8.90 17.59
CA ALA A 360 -3.39 8.81 16.46
C ALA A 360 -2.57 7.51 16.51
N ILE A 361 -1.91 7.23 17.63
CA ILE A 361 -1.12 6.01 17.85
C ILE A 361 -1.73 5.19 18.98
N SER A 362 -1.86 3.88 18.75
CA SER A 362 -2.17 2.87 19.76
C SER A 362 -1.03 1.87 19.89
N ALA A 363 -0.42 1.80 21.07
CA ALA A 363 0.66 0.87 21.38
C ALA A 363 0.34 0.06 22.63
N GLY A 364 0.43 -1.27 22.53
CA GLY A 364 0.20 -2.20 23.64
C GLY A 364 1.49 -2.94 24.03
N ARG A 365 1.35 -4.03 24.80
CA ARG A 365 2.47 -4.88 25.23
C ARG A 365 3.22 -5.52 24.07
N GLU A 366 2.57 -5.66 22.92
CA GLU A 366 3.15 -6.14 21.68
C GLU A 366 4.15 -5.16 21.05
N SER A 367 4.24 -3.93 21.57
CA SER A 367 5.02 -2.82 21.02
C SER A 367 6.08 -2.26 21.99
N PRO A 368 6.90 -3.10 22.67
CA PRO A 368 7.88 -2.59 23.63
C PRO A 368 8.95 -1.76 22.93
N GLN A 369 9.50 -0.81 23.67
CA GLN A 369 10.58 0.08 23.26
C GLN A 369 10.23 0.87 21.99
N THR A 370 8.99 1.32 21.83
CA THR A 370 8.58 2.14 20.69
C THR A 370 9.15 3.56 20.81
N HIS A 371 9.76 4.05 19.73
CA HIS A 371 10.31 5.40 19.60
C HIS A 371 9.37 6.23 18.73
N ILE A 372 8.82 7.31 19.29
CA ILE A 372 7.92 8.26 18.64
C ILE A 372 8.62 9.61 18.66
N GLU A 373 9.27 9.97 17.55
CA GLU A 373 10.18 11.11 17.50
C GLU A 373 9.88 12.02 16.30
N HIS A 374 9.88 13.34 16.50
CA HIS A 374 9.75 14.33 15.41
C HIS A 374 8.48 14.18 14.53
N ASN A 375 7.38 13.68 15.09
CA ASN A 375 6.10 13.64 14.39
C ASN A 375 5.26 14.88 14.71
N LEU A 376 4.33 15.22 13.81
CA LEU A 376 3.31 16.22 14.05
C LEU A 376 1.93 15.55 14.16
N PHE A 377 1.28 15.81 15.28
CA PHE A 377 -0.03 15.33 15.65
C PHE A 377 -1.00 16.50 15.67
N ASP A 378 -2.02 16.46 14.82
CA ASP A 378 -3.04 17.48 14.78
C ASP A 378 -4.43 16.84 14.81
N GLY A 379 -5.09 16.94 15.96
CA GLY A 379 -6.38 16.31 16.18
C GLY A 379 -7.55 16.98 15.47
N TRP A 380 -7.35 18.12 14.78
CA TRP A 380 -8.41 18.94 14.19
C TRP A 380 -9.55 19.26 15.17
N SER A 381 -9.23 19.32 16.47
CA SER A 381 -10.20 19.48 17.57
C SER A 381 -11.29 18.41 17.59
N ALA A 382 -11.08 17.30 16.88
CA ALA A 382 -12.00 16.18 16.75
C ALA A 382 -11.43 14.91 17.38
N ALA A 383 -10.12 14.72 17.30
CA ALA A 383 -9.45 13.58 17.89
C ALA A 383 -9.41 13.66 19.42
N ARG A 384 -9.54 12.50 20.07
CA ARG A 384 -9.55 12.43 21.53
C ARG A 384 -8.14 12.46 22.10
N ARG A 385 -7.21 11.68 21.53
CA ARG A 385 -5.85 11.48 22.04
C ARG A 385 -4.84 11.43 20.90
N ALA A 386 -3.59 11.78 21.17
CA ALA A 386 -2.50 11.55 20.23
C ALA A 386 -1.94 10.13 20.42
N ILE A 387 -1.46 9.80 21.63
CA ILE A 387 -0.85 8.52 21.94
C ILE A 387 -1.67 7.84 23.03
N HIS A 388 -2.13 6.63 22.74
CA HIS A 388 -2.89 5.80 23.66
C HIS A 388 -2.15 4.47 23.91
N PHE A 389 -1.70 4.27 25.14
CA PHE A 389 -1.15 2.98 25.55
C PHE A 389 -2.28 2.05 25.99
N ASN A 390 -2.52 1.01 25.20
CA ASN A 390 -3.63 0.07 25.39
C ASN A 390 -3.13 -1.22 26.06
N LEU A 391 -3.08 -1.22 27.39
CA LEU A 391 -2.54 -2.33 28.19
C LEU A 391 -3.69 -3.15 28.80
N LEU A 392 -4.51 -3.77 27.96
CA LEU A 392 -5.70 -4.56 28.37
C LEU A 392 -5.34 -5.91 29.05
N ILE A 393 -4.07 -6.34 28.97
CA ILE A 393 -3.61 -7.61 29.55
C ILE A 393 -2.81 -7.32 30.84
N PRO A 394 -3.16 -7.94 31.99
CA PRO A 394 -2.38 -7.83 33.22
C PRO A 394 -0.94 -8.29 33.02
N ALA A 395 0.01 -7.67 33.72
CA ALA A 395 1.43 -7.96 33.58
C ALA A 395 1.79 -9.40 33.95
N SER A 396 2.51 -10.11 33.06
CA SER A 396 3.66 -10.89 33.56
C SER A 396 4.73 -9.87 33.95
N ARG A 397 5.33 -10.05 35.13
CA ARG A 397 5.89 -8.95 35.94
C ARG A 397 7.11 -8.19 35.39
N ASP A 398 7.76 -8.59 34.30
CA ASP A 398 9.18 -8.25 34.15
C ASP A 398 9.63 -7.41 32.94
N GLU A 399 8.75 -7.00 32.00
CA GLU A 399 9.18 -6.13 30.89
C GLU A 399 8.34 -4.84 30.74
N PRO A 400 8.91 -3.65 31.02
CA PRO A 400 8.22 -2.37 30.81
C PRO A 400 8.08 -2.05 29.32
N LEU A 401 7.03 -1.31 28.95
CA LEU A 401 6.86 -0.85 27.56
C LEU A 401 8.00 0.10 27.15
N ALA A 402 8.51 0.91 28.06
CA ALA A 402 9.69 1.76 27.86
C ALA A 402 9.66 2.62 26.58
N ALA A 403 8.52 3.25 26.29
CA ALA A 403 8.37 4.11 25.12
C ALA A 403 9.21 5.40 25.24
N ARG A 404 9.66 5.94 24.10
CA ARG A 404 10.37 7.22 23.99
C ARG A 404 9.55 8.19 23.16
N ILE A 405 9.24 9.37 23.70
CA ILE A 405 8.36 10.37 23.08
C ILE A 405 9.06 11.74 23.08
N THR A 406 9.79 12.07 22.01
CA THR A 406 10.61 13.29 21.99
C THR A 406 10.50 14.11 20.72
N GLY A 407 10.53 15.43 20.85
CA GLY A 407 10.60 16.33 19.69
C GLY A 407 9.32 16.36 18.83
N ASN A 408 8.17 15.92 19.36
CA ASN A 408 6.91 15.90 18.62
C ASN A 408 6.13 17.20 18.82
N VAL A 409 5.21 17.49 17.89
CA VAL A 409 4.23 18.58 18.00
C VAL A 409 2.84 17.99 18.20
N PHE A 410 2.10 18.44 19.21
CA PHE A 410 0.73 18.04 19.52
C PHE A 410 -0.21 19.24 19.49
N ALA A 411 -1.18 19.21 18.59
CA ALA A 411 -2.10 20.30 18.37
C ALA A 411 -3.56 19.82 18.43
N ARG A 412 -4.43 20.63 19.06
CA ARG A 412 -5.89 20.53 18.91
C ARG A 412 -6.49 19.18 19.31
N TYR A 413 -6.27 18.77 20.56
CA TYR A 413 -6.82 17.55 21.15
C TYR A 413 -7.84 17.84 22.25
N ARG A 414 -8.89 17.01 22.36
CA ARG A 414 -9.97 17.18 23.34
C ARG A 414 -9.66 16.66 24.74
N SER A 415 -8.62 15.84 24.88
CA SER A 415 -8.20 15.24 26.15
C SER A 415 -6.68 15.27 26.22
N ALA A 416 -6.11 14.83 27.35
CA ALA A 416 -4.68 14.66 27.50
C ALA A 416 -4.11 13.92 26.26
N PRO A 417 -3.13 14.52 25.54
CA PRO A 417 -2.63 13.93 24.31
C PRO A 417 -1.97 12.57 24.51
N ILE A 418 -1.31 12.34 25.65
CA ILE A 418 -0.56 11.11 25.93
C ILE A 418 -1.20 10.42 27.13
N VAL A 419 -1.71 9.20 26.93
CA VAL A 419 -2.44 8.48 27.98
C VAL A 419 -2.00 7.03 28.09
N ASP A 420 -1.68 6.61 29.31
CA ASP A 420 -1.65 5.21 29.73
C ASP A 420 -2.89 4.92 30.59
N ALA A 421 -3.87 4.23 30.00
CA ALA A 421 -5.12 3.92 30.68
C ALA A 421 -4.93 2.92 31.83
N ALA A 422 -3.90 2.08 31.78
CA ALA A 422 -3.61 1.11 32.82
C ALA A 422 -2.70 1.67 33.91
N ARG A 423 -2.10 2.85 33.69
CA ARG A 423 -1.24 3.55 34.65
C ARG A 423 -0.09 2.66 35.14
N HIS A 424 0.55 1.93 34.22
CA HIS A 424 1.72 1.12 34.54
C HIS A 424 2.97 2.00 34.69
N ILE A 425 3.83 1.66 35.65
CA ILE A 425 5.13 2.30 35.83
C ILE A 425 6.08 1.79 34.72
N GLY A 426 6.88 2.68 34.16
CA GLY A 426 7.80 2.37 33.08
C GLY A 426 7.15 2.26 31.71
N THR A 427 5.90 2.72 31.56
CA THR A 427 5.25 2.78 30.24
C THR A 427 5.99 3.78 29.34
N VAL A 428 6.36 4.94 29.89
CA VAL A 428 7.14 5.97 29.20
C VAL A 428 8.51 6.07 29.87
N ALA A 429 9.55 5.57 29.20
CA ALA A 429 10.92 5.65 29.70
C ALA A 429 11.54 7.03 29.50
N GLN A 430 11.16 7.73 28.43
CA GLN A 430 11.67 9.06 28.13
C GLN A 430 10.60 9.90 27.43
N ALA A 431 10.42 11.14 27.90
CA ALA A 431 9.68 12.17 27.18
C ALA A 431 10.35 13.54 27.36
N GLY A 432 10.17 14.42 26.39
CA GLY A 432 10.65 15.80 26.47
C GLY A 432 10.82 16.46 25.11
N LEU A 433 11.08 17.77 25.12
CA LEU A 433 11.24 18.59 23.93
C LEU A 433 10.01 18.56 23.00
N ASN A 434 8.83 18.25 23.53
CA ASN A 434 7.60 18.24 22.75
C ASN A 434 6.92 19.62 22.80
N VAL A 435 6.21 19.99 21.75
CA VAL A 435 5.44 21.23 21.69
C VAL A 435 3.95 20.92 21.72
N PHE A 436 3.21 21.60 22.58
CA PHE A 436 1.78 21.41 22.80
C PHE A 436 1.02 22.69 22.56
N THR A 437 -0.09 22.65 21.83
CA THR A 437 -0.93 23.81 21.60
C THR A 437 -2.40 23.44 21.47
N GLU A 438 -3.30 24.23 22.06
CA GLU A 438 -4.74 23.95 22.05
C GLU A 438 -5.07 22.52 22.54
N VAL A 439 -4.42 22.13 23.64
CA VAL A 439 -4.64 20.88 24.36
C VAL A 439 -4.95 21.19 25.83
N PRO A 440 -5.54 20.25 26.60
CA PRO A 440 -5.75 20.44 28.03
C PRO A 440 -4.44 20.60 28.82
N ASP A 441 -4.52 21.23 30.00
CA ASP A 441 -3.36 21.48 30.88
C ASP A 441 -2.62 20.20 31.33
N THR A 442 -3.34 19.08 31.40
CA THR A 442 -2.75 17.77 31.66
C THR A 442 -2.27 17.18 30.35
N LEU A 443 -0.97 17.23 30.08
CA LEU A 443 -0.38 16.74 28.83
C LEU A 443 -0.19 15.21 28.84
N TYR A 444 0.14 14.67 30.02
CA TYR A 444 0.40 13.25 30.27
C TYR A 444 -0.55 12.72 31.34
N GLU A 445 -1.31 11.68 31.01
CA GLU A 445 -2.04 10.84 31.97
C GLU A 445 -1.33 9.50 32.09
N THR A 446 -0.19 9.49 32.79
CA THR A 446 0.63 8.29 33.03
C THR A 446 1.02 8.21 34.50
N SER A 447 1.54 7.06 34.96
CA SER A 447 2.05 6.94 36.34
C SER A 447 3.40 7.64 36.54
N ASP A 448 4.23 7.69 35.49
CA ASP A 448 5.60 8.19 35.55
C ASP A 448 5.67 9.73 35.41
N ILE A 449 4.76 10.30 34.61
CA ILE A 449 4.73 11.74 34.29
C ILE A 449 3.34 12.29 34.63
N ARG A 450 3.28 13.19 35.62
CA ARG A 450 2.02 13.71 36.16
C ARG A 450 1.43 14.90 35.41
N LYS A 451 2.25 15.70 34.71
CA LYS A 451 1.76 16.91 34.02
C LYS A 451 2.54 17.32 32.77
N THR A 452 3.87 17.45 32.86
CA THR A 452 4.77 17.85 31.77
C THR A 452 6.12 17.12 31.87
N ALA A 453 6.86 17.02 30.77
CA ALA A 453 8.21 16.46 30.74
C ALA A 453 9.29 17.56 30.51
N PRO A 454 10.58 17.28 30.76
CA PRO A 454 11.65 18.26 30.59
C PRO A 454 11.72 18.85 29.17
N GLY A 455 11.79 20.18 29.08
CA GLY A 455 11.90 20.89 27.80
C GLY A 455 10.62 20.92 26.97
N ASP A 456 9.50 20.42 27.48
CA ASP A 456 8.19 20.59 26.82
C ASP A 456 7.78 22.07 26.80
N LEU A 457 7.22 22.50 25.67
CA LEU A 457 6.74 23.87 25.44
C LEU A 457 5.23 23.85 25.23
N THR A 458 4.49 24.60 26.05
CA THR A 458 3.05 24.83 25.84
C THR A 458 2.82 26.21 25.23
N LEU A 459 2.13 26.25 24.10
CA LEU A 459 1.66 27.45 23.44
C LEU A 459 0.15 27.61 23.65
N ARG A 460 -0.33 28.86 23.51
CA ARG A 460 -1.75 29.15 23.74
C ARG A 460 -2.60 28.76 22.54
N THR A 461 -2.14 29.07 21.34
CA THR A 461 -2.90 28.91 20.10
C THR A 461 -2.06 28.29 19.00
N LEU A 462 -2.73 27.63 18.04
CA LEU A 462 -2.08 27.07 16.86
C LEU A 462 -1.33 28.15 16.05
N ALA A 463 -1.83 29.38 16.06
CA ALA A 463 -1.19 30.51 15.39
C ALA A 463 0.23 30.79 15.92
N ASP A 464 0.51 30.47 17.18
CA ASP A 464 1.84 30.62 17.80
C ASP A 464 2.88 29.66 17.18
N LEU A 465 2.44 28.54 16.58
CA LEU A 465 3.33 27.66 15.81
C LEU A 465 3.74 28.27 14.47
N ARG A 466 3.00 29.28 13.98
CA ARG A 466 3.20 29.94 12.68
C ARG A 466 3.29 28.93 11.53
N LEU A 467 2.21 28.18 11.31
CA LEU A 467 2.06 27.23 10.20
C LEU A 467 1.15 27.82 9.10
N GLN A 468 1.14 27.22 7.92
CA GLN A 468 0.16 27.58 6.87
C GLN A 468 -1.22 26.92 7.09
N ALA A 469 -1.28 25.85 7.89
CA ALA A 469 -2.51 25.19 8.30
C ALA A 469 -3.37 26.12 9.18
N PRO A 470 -4.72 26.06 9.10
CA PRO A 470 -5.52 25.11 8.31
C PRO A 470 -5.84 25.59 6.88
N VAL A 471 -5.40 26.77 6.45
CA VAL A 471 -5.81 27.33 5.14
C VAL A 471 -5.30 26.48 3.98
N ALA A 472 -4.04 26.03 4.06
CA ALA A 472 -3.40 25.26 3.00
C ALA A 472 -3.89 23.80 2.88
N THR A 473 -4.54 23.22 3.91
CA THR A 473 -4.95 21.80 3.90
C THR A 473 -6.09 21.49 2.92
N ARG A 474 -6.90 22.49 2.55
CA ARG A 474 -7.99 22.30 1.56
C ARG A 474 -7.50 21.86 0.18
N SER A 475 -6.34 22.37 -0.24
CA SER A 475 -5.74 21.99 -1.51
C SER A 475 -5.31 20.52 -1.52
N ALA A 476 -4.75 20.04 -0.41
CA ALA A 476 -4.35 18.65 -0.26
C ALA A 476 -5.57 17.70 -0.21
N LEU A 477 -6.66 18.12 0.46
CA LEU A 477 -7.91 17.36 0.51
C LEU A 477 -8.61 17.22 -0.86
N SER A 478 -8.38 18.15 -1.79
CA SER A 478 -8.99 18.13 -3.13
C SER A 478 -8.08 17.55 -4.22
N ALA A 479 -6.88 17.07 -3.85
CA ALA A 479 -5.89 16.59 -4.80
C ALA A 479 -6.20 15.19 -5.39
N GLU A 480 -7.09 14.42 -4.75
CA GLU A 480 -7.39 13.04 -5.16
C GLU A 480 -7.91 12.93 -6.61
N ALA A 481 -8.83 13.81 -7.02
CA ALA A 481 -9.35 13.79 -8.38
C ALA A 481 -8.24 14.01 -9.42
N GLN A 482 -7.26 14.87 -9.11
CA GLN A 482 -6.10 15.14 -9.96
C GLN A 482 -5.11 13.97 -9.95
N LEU A 483 -4.93 13.28 -8.81
CA LEU A 483 -4.15 12.05 -8.72
C LEU A 483 -4.74 10.93 -9.60
N LEU A 484 -6.05 10.70 -9.53
CA LEU A 484 -6.76 9.69 -10.32
C LEU A 484 -6.67 9.99 -11.83
N GLN A 485 -6.59 11.27 -12.20
CA GLN A 485 -6.35 11.73 -13.57
C GLN A 485 -4.86 11.79 -13.95
N ARG A 486 -3.95 11.36 -13.07
CA ARG A 486 -2.49 11.41 -13.22
C ARG A 486 -1.94 12.81 -13.51
N GLN A 487 -2.65 13.86 -13.10
CA GLN A 487 -2.20 15.27 -13.20
C GLN A 487 -1.26 15.65 -12.04
N LEU A 488 -1.37 14.94 -10.91
CA LEU A 488 -0.46 15.06 -9.78
C LEU A 488 0.21 13.71 -9.49
N THR A 489 1.41 13.77 -8.92
CA THR A 489 2.10 12.60 -8.37
C THR A 489 1.79 12.45 -6.88
N VAL A 490 1.92 11.24 -6.35
CA VAL A 490 1.78 11.00 -4.90
C VAL A 490 2.76 11.84 -4.10
N ALA A 491 4.01 11.94 -4.57
CA ALA A 491 5.03 12.78 -3.95
C ALA A 491 4.60 14.25 -3.85
N LYS A 492 3.93 14.78 -4.89
CA LYS A 492 3.43 16.16 -4.87
C LYS A 492 2.29 16.35 -3.88
N VAL A 493 1.35 15.41 -3.81
CA VAL A 493 0.26 15.48 -2.83
C VAL A 493 0.78 15.37 -1.40
N ARG A 494 1.75 14.50 -1.16
CA ARG A 494 2.46 14.44 0.12
C ARG A 494 3.16 15.76 0.44
N GLU A 495 3.86 16.36 -0.51
CA GLU A 495 4.50 17.67 -0.32
C GLU A 495 3.47 18.73 0.05
N MET A 496 2.31 18.78 -0.61
CA MET A 496 1.23 19.71 -0.27
C MET A 496 0.77 19.57 1.19
N TRP A 497 0.66 18.33 1.70
CA TRP A 497 0.37 18.07 3.12
C TRP A 497 1.47 18.59 4.04
N PHE A 498 2.74 18.28 3.77
CA PHE A 498 3.86 18.76 4.58
C PHE A 498 4.05 20.27 4.53
N ASP A 499 3.81 20.90 3.37
CA ASP A 499 3.92 22.35 3.21
C ASP A 499 2.85 23.08 4.01
N ALA A 500 1.63 22.53 4.11
CA ALA A 500 0.60 23.07 4.99
C ALA A 500 1.06 23.12 6.46
N TYR A 501 1.89 22.18 6.88
CA TYR A 501 2.40 22.05 8.25
C TYR A 501 3.85 22.54 8.40
N ARG A 502 4.43 23.15 7.37
CA ARG A 502 5.80 23.66 7.42
C ARG A 502 5.88 24.89 8.33
N PRO A 503 6.80 24.92 9.31
CA PRO A 503 7.05 26.11 10.12
C PRO A 503 7.43 27.32 9.26
N LEU A 504 6.77 28.46 9.49
CA LEU A 504 7.11 29.75 8.89
C LEU A 504 8.18 30.47 9.72
N GLN A 505 8.76 31.53 9.14
CA GLN A 505 9.80 32.32 9.80
C GLN A 505 9.36 32.84 11.18
N GLY A 506 10.22 32.64 12.17
CA GLY A 506 9.98 32.99 13.57
C GLY A 506 9.01 32.06 14.30
N SER A 507 8.67 30.90 13.72
CA SER A 507 8.06 29.79 14.45
C SER A 507 8.99 29.33 15.57
N PRO A 508 8.47 28.96 16.76
CA PRO A 508 9.27 28.38 17.84
C PRO A 508 9.91 27.02 17.45
N LEU A 509 9.43 26.39 16.38
CA LEU A 509 9.99 25.15 15.84
C LEU A 509 11.27 25.38 15.02
N ILE A 510 11.48 26.60 14.52
CA ILE A 510 12.73 27.02 13.88
C ILE A 510 13.54 27.65 15.00
N GLY A 511 14.38 26.85 15.66
CA GLY A 511 15.12 27.28 16.85
C GLY A 511 15.69 28.69 16.69
N SER A 512 15.49 29.54 17.70
CA SER A 512 16.22 30.78 17.81
C SER A 512 17.70 30.43 17.74
N GLN A 513 18.42 30.96 16.73
CA GLN A 513 19.88 31.02 16.90
C GLN A 513 20.11 31.66 18.27
N PRO A 514 20.94 31.07 19.15
CA PRO A 514 21.35 31.78 20.34
C PRO A 514 21.91 33.11 19.85
N ALA A 515 21.33 34.22 20.32
CA ALA A 515 21.87 35.52 20.06
C ALA A 515 23.34 35.46 20.49
N GLY A 516 24.25 35.46 19.52
CA GLY A 516 25.67 35.53 19.80
C GLY A 516 25.90 36.71 20.74
N PRO A 517 26.90 36.63 21.64
CA PRO A 517 27.17 37.70 22.58
C PRO A 517 27.23 39.01 21.80
N ARG A 518 26.42 39.99 22.21
CA ARG A 518 26.49 41.35 21.66
C ARG A 518 27.96 41.76 21.72
N PRO A 519 28.56 42.25 20.61
CA PRO A 519 29.89 42.81 20.69
C PRO A 519 29.86 43.91 21.75
N ALA A 520 30.77 43.81 22.71
CA ALA A 520 30.94 44.81 23.74
C ALA A 520 31.05 46.17 23.05
N SER A 521 30.23 47.12 23.49
CA SER A 521 30.41 48.53 23.16
C SER A 521 31.86 48.90 23.46
N SER A 522 32.60 49.28 22.42
CA SER A 522 33.91 49.90 22.54
C SER A 522 33.75 51.19 23.35
N PRO A 523 34.48 51.36 24.46
CA PRO A 523 34.72 52.69 24.97
C PRO A 523 35.87 53.31 24.17
N GLU A 524 35.59 54.49 23.61
CA GLU A 524 36.47 55.43 22.88
C GLU A 524 36.96 55.04 21.48
#